data_AF-A0A2Z5AIW4-F1
#
_entry.id   AF-A0A2Z5AIW4-F1
#
_cell.length_a   1.000
_cell.length_b   1.000
_cell.length_c   1.000
_cell.angle_alpha   90.00
_cell.angle_beta   90.00
_cell.angle_gamma   90.00
#
_symmetry.space_group_name_H-M   'P 1'
#
loop_
_entity.id
_entity.type
_entity.pdbx_description
1 polymer ?
#
loop_
_entity_poly.entity_id
_entity_poly.type
_entity_poly.pdbx_seq_one_letter_code
_entity_poly.pdbx_strand_id
1 'polypeptide(L)' 'MSNQANESQYFDLHTTGIGYLNRIREVKPRGRGAKPFLAVTVAALCGSKEAVEYRYIDCNVVGAEAEKLVRR' A
#
# COMPACT_ATOMS: atom_id res chain seq x y z
N MET A 1 25.14 -26.21 -22.02
CA MET A 1 24.67 -26.24 -20.62
C MET A 1 23.79 -25.03 -20.40
N SER A 2 22.53 -25.29 -20.08
CA SER A 2 21.40 -24.37 -19.94
C SER A 2 21.35 -23.78 -18.53
N ASN A 3 21.25 -22.44 -18.41
CA ASN A 3 20.80 -21.77 -17.19
C ASN A 3 19.35 -21.32 -17.41
N GLN A 4 18.39 -22.19 -17.09
CA GLN A 4 17.01 -21.75 -16.86
C GLN A 4 16.92 -21.26 -15.42
N ALA A 5 16.82 -19.94 -15.24
CA ALA A 5 16.39 -19.38 -13.97
C ALA A 5 14.95 -19.85 -13.73
N ASN A 6 14.73 -20.59 -12.64
CA ASN A 6 13.38 -20.93 -12.18
C ASN A 6 12.67 -19.64 -11.79
N GLU A 7 11.86 -19.07 -12.70
CA GLU A 7 10.93 -18.01 -12.35
C GLU A 7 9.94 -18.57 -11.32
N SER A 8 10.09 -18.12 -10.08
CA SER A 8 9.19 -18.49 -8.99
C SER A 8 7.82 -17.88 -9.29
N GLN A 9 6.80 -18.72 -9.49
CA GLN A 9 5.43 -18.26 -9.69
C GLN A 9 4.79 -18.00 -8.32
N TYR A 10 4.28 -16.78 -8.12
CA TYR A 10 3.56 -16.38 -6.93
C TYR A 10 2.09 -16.14 -7.26
N PHE A 11 1.22 -16.21 -6.25
CA PHE A 11 -0.18 -15.83 -6.40
C PHE A 11 -0.35 -14.33 -6.14
N ASP A 12 -1.08 -13.64 -7.00
CA ASP A 12 -1.51 -12.27 -6.77
C ASP A 12 -2.75 -12.26 -5.84
N LEU A 13 -2.71 -11.38 -4.83
CA LEU A 13 -3.87 -11.12 -3.98
C LEU A 13 -4.64 -9.91 -4.49
N HIS A 14 -5.79 -10.16 -5.11
CA HIS A 14 -6.76 -9.11 -5.43
C HIS A 14 -7.81 -9.01 -4.32
N THR A 15 -7.92 -7.84 -3.71
CA THR A 15 -8.88 -7.60 -2.63
C THR A 15 -9.51 -6.22 -2.76
N THR A 16 -10.74 -6.09 -2.27
CA THR A 16 -11.48 -4.83 -2.17
C THR A 16 -12.05 -4.72 -0.76
N GLY A 17 -12.10 -3.51 -0.23
CA GLY A 17 -12.55 -3.30 1.13
C GLY A 17 -12.58 -1.83 1.51
N ILE A 18 -12.92 -1.59 2.76
CA ILE A 18 -12.96 -0.26 3.37
C ILE A 18 -12.04 -0.22 4.58
N GLY A 19 -11.51 0.95 4.88
CA GLY A 19 -10.60 1.13 6.00
C GLY A 19 -10.34 2.60 6.27
N TYR A 20 -9.64 2.86 7.37
CA TYR A 20 -9.25 4.21 7.76
C TYR A 20 -7.81 4.49 7.34
N LEU A 21 -7.55 5.73 6.94
CA LEU A 21 -6.18 6.20 6.67
C LEU A 21 -5.47 6.44 7.99
N ASN A 22 -4.25 5.95 8.10
CA ASN A 22 -3.39 6.11 9.27
C ASN A 22 -1.95 6.39 8.82
N ARG A 23 -1.16 7.07 9.68
CA ARG A 23 0.28 7.32 9.48
C ARG A 23 0.65 7.88 8.09
N ILE A 24 -0.14 8.84 7.62
CA ILE A 24 0.13 9.57 6.37
C ILE A 24 1.48 10.28 6.51
N ARG A 25 2.39 10.01 5.58
CA ARG A 25 3.77 10.52 5.62
C ARG A 25 4.31 10.77 4.23
N GLU A 26 5.09 11.84 4.10
CA GLU A 26 5.90 12.05 2.91
C GLU A 26 7.24 11.33 3.10
N VAL A 27 7.50 10.34 2.25
CA VAL A 27 8.74 9.58 2.25
C VAL A 27 9.70 10.23 1.26
N LYS A 28 10.89 10.61 1.77
CA LYS A 28 11.99 11.16 0.97
C LYS A 28 13.07 10.08 0.80
N PRO A 29 13.01 9.24 -0.25
CA PRO A 29 13.98 8.18 -0.46
C PRO A 29 15.40 8.74 -0.63
N ARG A 30 16.39 8.03 -0.08
CA ARG A 30 17.81 8.37 -0.24
C ARG A 30 18.31 7.80 -1.56
N GLY A 31 18.54 8.65 -2.55
CA GLY A 31 19.07 8.25 -3.85
C GLY A 31 19.12 9.41 -4.84
N ARG A 32 20.11 9.42 -5.72
CA ARG A 32 20.24 10.46 -6.75
C ARG A 32 19.05 10.35 -7.72
N GLY A 33 18.23 11.40 -7.79
CA GLY A 33 17.02 11.42 -8.64
C GLY A 33 15.77 10.77 -8.04
N ALA A 34 15.82 10.33 -6.76
CA ALA A 34 14.65 9.75 -6.11
C ALA A 34 13.65 10.87 -5.75
N LYS A 35 12.40 10.73 -6.21
CA LYS A 35 11.34 11.72 -5.94
C LYS A 35 10.65 11.39 -4.61
N PRO A 36 10.32 12.40 -3.79
CA PRO A 36 9.44 12.20 -2.65
C PRO A 36 8.10 11.62 -3.10
N PHE A 37 7.54 10.72 -2.28
CA PHE A 37 6.21 10.16 -2.51
C PHE A 37 5.42 10.14 -1.21
N LEU A 38 4.10 10.10 -1.33
CA LEU A 38 3.21 10.01 -0.19
C LEU A 38 2.93 8.53 0.12
N ALA A 39 3.10 8.14 1.37
CA ALA A 39 2.78 6.81 1.86
C ALA A 39 1.72 6.90 2.95
N VAL A 40 0.84 5.90 3.00
CA VAL A 40 -0.22 5.80 4.00
C VAL A 40 -0.37 4.35 4.44
N THR A 41 -0.78 4.16 5.68
CA THR A 41 -1.19 2.86 6.18
C THR A 41 -2.71 2.81 6.20
N VAL A 42 -3.32 1.86 5.49
CA VAL A 42 -4.76 1.62 5.54
C VAL A 42 -5.04 0.62 6.65
N ALA A 43 -5.80 1.02 7.66
CA ALA A 43 -6.38 0.13 8.66
C ALA A 43 -7.66 -0.50 8.07
N ALA A 44 -7.49 -1.56 7.30
CA ALA A 44 -8.57 -2.24 6.60
C ALA A 44 -9.45 -3.02 7.59
N LEU A 45 -10.76 -2.82 7.48
CA LEU A 45 -11.75 -3.50 8.31
C LEU A 45 -11.96 -4.92 7.78
N CYS A 46 -11.88 -5.91 8.66
CA CYS A 46 -12.18 -7.30 8.35
C CYS A 46 -12.96 -7.98 9.49
N GLY A 47 -13.49 -9.17 9.21
CA GLY A 47 -14.25 -9.93 10.19
C GLY A 47 -15.73 -9.55 10.26
N SER A 48 -16.40 -9.98 11.32
CA SER A 48 -17.82 -9.70 11.55
C SER A 48 -18.03 -8.24 11.93
N LYS A 49 -19.20 -7.68 11.61
CA LYS A 49 -19.58 -6.34 12.06
C LYS A 49 -19.64 -6.21 13.59
N GLU A 50 -19.89 -7.31 14.28
CA GLU A 50 -19.97 -7.38 15.75
C GLU A 50 -18.59 -7.57 16.42
N ALA A 51 -17.59 -7.98 15.64
CA ALA A 51 -16.23 -8.23 16.08
C ALA A 51 -15.27 -7.76 14.99
N VAL A 52 -15.17 -6.43 14.85
CA VAL A 52 -14.35 -5.80 13.82
C VAL A 52 -12.87 -6.04 14.13
N GLU A 53 -12.17 -6.59 13.15
CA GLU A 53 -10.72 -6.74 13.15
C GLU A 53 -10.09 -5.73 12.18
N TYR A 54 -8.83 -5.37 12.45
CA TYR A 54 -8.06 -4.47 11.61
C TYR A 54 -6.86 -5.18 11.02
N ARG A 55 -6.67 -5.03 9.70
CA ARG A 55 -5.43 -5.40 9.01
C ARG A 55 -4.78 -4.15 8.45
N TYR A 56 -3.51 -3.96 8.77
CA TYR A 56 -2.76 -2.79 8.34
C TYR A 56 -2.05 -3.08 7.03
N ILE A 57 -2.32 -2.26 6.03
CA ILE A 57 -1.69 -2.34 4.70
C ILE A 57 -0.95 -1.04 4.47
N ASP A 58 0.38 -1.10 4.38
CA ASP A 58 1.18 0.04 3.94
C ASP A 58 1.16 0.13 2.42
N CYS A 59 0.78 1.29 1.89
CA CYS A 59 0.73 1.53 0.46
C CYS A 59 1.19 2.95 0.08
N ASN A 60 1.60 3.08 -1.18
CA ASN A 60 1.92 4.37 -1.79
C ASN A 60 0.64 5.01 -2.33
N VAL A 61 0.49 6.31 -2.10
CA VAL A 61 -0.59 7.09 -2.70
C VAL A 61 -0.11 7.54 -4.07
N VAL A 62 -0.87 7.18 -5.12
CA VAL A 62 -0.54 7.49 -6.50
C VAL A 62 -1.72 8.20 -7.15
N GLY A 63 -1.44 9.29 -7.85
CA GLY A 63 -2.43 10.06 -8.60
C GLY A 63 -2.78 11.38 -7.91
N ALA A 64 -2.95 12.43 -8.73
CA ALA A 64 -3.10 13.80 -8.24
C ALA A 64 -4.33 13.99 -7.32
N GLU A 65 -5.47 13.40 -7.67
CA GLU A 65 -6.69 13.48 -6.85
C GLU A 65 -6.56 12.71 -5.54
N ALA A 66 -5.93 11.53 -5.56
CA ALA A 66 -5.68 10.74 -4.36
C ALA A 66 -4.73 11.47 -3.41
N GLU A 67 -3.63 12.02 -3.93
CA GLU A 67 -2.71 12.83 -3.13
C GLU A 67 -3.40 14.06 -2.52
N LYS A 68 -4.26 14.74 -3.28
CA LYS A 68 -5.03 15.88 -2.79
C LYS A 68 -6.01 15.50 -1.70
N LEU A 69 -6.68 14.35 -1.84
CA LEU A 69 -7.62 13.83 -0.84
C LEU A 69 -6.89 13.47 0.47
N VAL A 70 -5.76 12.77 0.37
CA VAL A 70 -5.01 12.29 1.54
C VAL A 70 -4.32 13.44 2.30
N ARG A 71 -4.04 14.57 1.64
CA ARG A 71 -3.43 15.77 2.27
C ARG A 71 -4.45 16.74 2.89
N ARG A 72 -5.76 16.48 2.80
CA ARG A 72 -6.79 17.28 3.50
C ARG A 72 -6.81 16.97 4.99
#